data_AF-A0A6B3IE77-F1
#
_entry.id   AF-A0A6B3IE77-F1
#
_cell.length_a   1.000
_cell.length_b   1.000
_cell.length_c   1.000
_cell.angle_alpha   90.00
_cell.angle_beta   90.00
_cell.angle_gamma   90.00
#
_symmetry.space_group_name_H-M   'P 1'
#
loop_
_entity.id
_entity.type
_entity.pdbx_description
1 polymer ?
#
loop_
_entity_poly.entity_id
_entity_poly.type
_entity_poly.pdbx_seq_one_letter_code
_entity_poly.pdbx_strand_id
1 'polypeptide(L)'
;PPHETWGRGTLWGSQPLHDGTVYAYAAAAVPEGGRAADDERAELLRRFGDWHHPVPALLAAADPHAILRHDVRHMRRPLPAHHRGRVALLGDAAHAMAPSLGQGGNQAIEDGVVLAHHLAPGTPPGPGLAAYSADRLPRTSAVVARAAKAGALTTLRSPLAVRARDALVATASRLGPDLVLRSFAGITDWRPPQRAYAASARGVRPEGDRGRDAGSGT
;
A
#
# COMPACT_ATOMS: atom_id res chain seq x y z
N PRO A 1 -19.92 3.23 -10.41
CA PRO A 1 -18.47 3.39 -10.71
C PRO A 1 -17.70 3.59 -9.40
N PRO A 2 -16.40 3.23 -9.34
CA PRO A 2 -15.56 3.59 -8.21
C PRO A 2 -15.50 5.12 -8.08
N HIS A 3 -15.62 5.62 -6.86
CA HIS A 3 -15.50 7.05 -6.58
C HIS A 3 -15.04 7.29 -5.16
N GLU A 4 -14.41 8.45 -4.96
CA GLU A 4 -14.05 8.98 -3.66
C GLU A 4 -14.48 10.45 -3.59
N THR A 5 -15.10 10.83 -2.49
CA THR A 5 -15.64 12.17 -2.24
C THR A 5 -15.06 12.71 -0.94
N TRP A 6 -14.58 13.93 -0.97
CA TRP A 6 -13.98 14.60 0.19
C TRP A 6 -14.89 15.71 0.70
N GLY A 7 -15.19 15.66 1.99
CA GLY A 7 -15.93 16.68 2.71
C GLY A 7 -15.01 17.52 3.61
N ARG A 8 -15.63 18.28 4.51
CA ARG A 8 -14.95 18.98 5.60
C ARG A 8 -14.72 17.99 6.74
N GLY A 9 -13.47 17.59 6.95
CA GLY A 9 -13.07 16.65 8.01
C GLY A 9 -13.55 15.22 7.79
N THR A 10 -14.00 14.89 6.59
CA THR A 10 -14.67 13.63 6.26
C THR A 10 -14.31 13.18 4.84
N LEU A 11 -14.29 11.88 4.63
CA LEU A 11 -14.04 11.25 3.33
C LEU A 11 -14.93 10.03 3.20
N TRP A 12 -15.45 9.80 1.99
CA TRP A 12 -16.16 8.60 1.61
C TRP A 12 -15.55 8.03 0.34
N GLY A 13 -15.29 6.73 0.30
CA GLY A 13 -14.93 6.02 -0.92
C GLY A 13 -15.77 4.76 -1.08
N SER A 14 -16.11 4.42 -2.33
CA SER A 14 -16.74 3.14 -2.62
C SER A 14 -16.36 2.61 -3.99
N GLN A 15 -16.22 1.28 -4.06
CA GLN A 15 -15.80 0.54 -5.23
C GLN A 15 -16.68 -0.71 -5.41
N PRO A 16 -17.38 -0.84 -6.54
CA PRO A 16 -18.05 -2.09 -6.90
C PRO A 16 -17.03 -3.22 -7.07
N LEU A 17 -17.34 -4.39 -6.54
CA LEU A 17 -16.58 -5.63 -6.69
C LEU A 17 -17.21 -6.53 -7.76
N HIS A 18 -16.46 -7.53 -8.22
CA HIS A 18 -16.89 -8.41 -9.31
C HIS A 18 -18.07 -9.33 -8.95
N ASP A 19 -18.31 -9.57 -7.67
CA ASP A 19 -19.37 -10.43 -7.13
C ASP A 19 -20.69 -9.68 -6.89
N GLY A 20 -20.77 -8.43 -7.34
CA GLY A 20 -21.94 -7.57 -7.15
C GLY A 20 -21.99 -6.89 -5.79
N THR A 21 -21.01 -7.11 -4.90
CA THR A 21 -20.90 -6.38 -3.63
C THR A 21 -20.19 -5.04 -3.82
N VAL A 22 -20.23 -4.19 -2.79
CA VAL A 22 -19.55 -2.89 -2.79
C VAL A 22 -18.60 -2.83 -1.60
N TYR A 23 -17.31 -2.62 -1.88
CA TYR A 23 -16.38 -2.20 -0.86
C TYR A 23 -16.56 -0.70 -0.61
N ALA A 24 -16.93 -0.32 0.62
CA ALA A 24 -17.08 1.07 1.02
C ALA A 24 -16.23 1.37 2.26
N TYR A 25 -15.65 2.56 2.28
CA TYR A 25 -14.87 3.05 3.43
C TYR A 25 -15.18 4.52 3.68
N ALA A 26 -15.08 4.91 4.94
CA ALA A 26 -15.27 6.27 5.38
C ALA A 26 -14.19 6.66 6.38
N ALA A 27 -13.78 7.93 6.37
CA ALA A 27 -12.92 8.50 7.39
C ALA A 27 -13.54 9.79 7.93
N ALA A 28 -13.36 10.04 9.21
CA ALA A 28 -13.79 11.27 9.88
C ALA A 28 -12.75 11.72 10.90
N ALA A 29 -12.47 13.02 10.95
CA ALA A 29 -11.60 13.63 11.96
C ALA A 29 -12.36 13.75 13.29
N VAL A 30 -12.31 12.69 14.08
CA VAL A 30 -12.99 12.54 15.38
C VAL A 30 -11.98 12.18 16.47
N PRO A 31 -12.31 12.38 17.77
CA PRO A 31 -11.49 11.87 18.86
C PRO A 31 -11.30 10.35 18.78
N GLU A 32 -10.10 9.90 19.16
CA GLU A 32 -9.74 8.48 19.25
C GLU A 32 -10.58 7.75 20.30
N GLY A 33 -10.82 6.44 20.09
CA GLY A 33 -11.54 5.60 21.05
C GLY A 33 -13.05 5.84 21.10
N GLY A 34 -13.57 6.74 20.26
CA GLY A 34 -15.00 6.99 20.16
C GLY A 34 -15.76 5.77 19.62
N ARG A 35 -16.99 5.59 20.10
CA ARG A 35 -17.97 4.63 19.60
C ARG A 35 -19.26 5.37 19.26
N ALA A 36 -20.01 4.85 18.29
CA ALA A 36 -21.37 5.32 18.09
C ALA A 36 -22.22 5.06 19.33
N ALA A 37 -23.15 5.98 19.65
CA ALA A 37 -24.04 5.83 20.79
C ALA A 37 -25.04 4.67 20.58
N ASP A 38 -25.50 4.51 19.34
CA ASP A 38 -26.42 3.45 18.92
C ASP A 38 -25.61 2.35 18.22
N ASP A 39 -25.47 2.46 16.90
CA ASP A 39 -24.63 1.61 16.07
C ASP A 39 -23.81 2.44 15.07
N GLU A 40 -22.79 1.83 14.48
CA GLU A 40 -21.88 2.52 13.56
C GLU A 40 -22.56 2.91 12.24
N ARG A 41 -23.62 2.22 11.81
CA ARG A 41 -24.43 2.62 10.64
C ARG A 41 -25.15 3.93 10.91
N ALA A 42 -25.73 4.10 12.09
CA ALA A 42 -26.42 5.31 12.51
C ALA A 42 -25.45 6.50 12.59
N GLU A 43 -24.24 6.29 13.10
CA GLU A 43 -23.17 7.31 13.05
C GLU A 43 -22.77 7.67 11.61
N LEU A 44 -22.65 6.68 10.73
CA LEU A 44 -22.37 6.94 9.32
C LEU A 44 -23.52 7.71 8.65
N LEU A 45 -24.77 7.35 8.89
CA LEU A 45 -25.95 8.07 8.38
C LEU A 45 -25.98 9.51 8.90
N ARG A 46 -25.67 9.77 10.18
CA ARG A 46 -25.58 11.14 10.72
C ARG A 46 -24.49 12.00 10.04
N ARG A 47 -23.42 11.38 9.53
CA ARG A 47 -22.30 12.10 8.89
C ARG A 47 -22.44 12.23 7.38
N PHE A 48 -23.00 11.20 6.75
CA PHE A 48 -22.97 10.98 5.31
C PHE A 48 -24.36 10.83 4.68
N GLY A 49 -25.44 10.84 5.47
CA GLY A 49 -26.81 10.65 4.99
C GLY A 49 -27.31 11.74 4.04
N ASP A 50 -26.74 12.95 4.13
CA ASP A 50 -27.05 14.07 3.24
C ASP A 50 -26.06 14.18 2.06
N TRP A 51 -25.15 13.22 1.90
CA TRP A 51 -24.21 13.23 0.78
C TRP A 51 -24.89 12.81 -0.52
N HIS A 52 -24.24 13.12 -1.64
CA HIS A 52 -24.76 12.77 -2.96
C HIS A 52 -24.97 11.26 -3.12
N HIS A 53 -25.88 10.88 -4.03
CA HIS A 53 -26.05 9.49 -4.44
C HIS A 53 -24.71 8.91 -4.97
N PRO A 54 -24.35 7.64 -4.67
CA PRO A 54 -25.14 6.62 -3.99
C PRO A 54 -24.92 6.50 -2.47
N VAL A 55 -24.21 7.44 -1.82
CA VAL A 55 -23.74 7.26 -0.43
C VAL A 55 -24.87 6.91 0.56
N PRO A 56 -26.01 7.63 0.59
CA PRO A 56 -27.08 7.30 1.53
C PRO A 56 -27.73 5.93 1.24
N ALA A 57 -27.82 5.55 -0.04
CA ALA A 57 -28.39 4.25 -0.45
C ALA A 57 -27.48 3.08 -0.06
N LEU A 58 -26.16 3.23 -0.21
CA LEU A 58 -25.19 2.24 0.24
C LEU A 58 -25.23 2.05 1.76
N LEU A 59 -25.32 3.15 2.51
CA LEU A 59 -25.48 3.10 3.96
C LEU A 59 -26.81 2.48 4.38
N ALA A 60 -27.90 2.78 3.67
CA ALA A 60 -29.19 2.19 3.93
C ALA A 60 -29.19 0.65 3.75
N ALA A 61 -28.45 0.15 2.75
CA ALA A 61 -28.34 -1.27 2.44
C ALA A 61 -27.27 -2.02 3.26
N ALA A 62 -26.36 -1.31 3.94
CA ALA A 62 -25.29 -1.93 4.71
C ALA A 62 -25.85 -2.70 5.92
N ASP A 63 -25.38 -3.94 6.10
CA ASP A 63 -25.58 -4.70 7.34
C ASP A 63 -24.80 -4.02 8.48
N PRO A 64 -25.45 -3.58 9.57
CA PRO A 64 -24.77 -2.97 10.72
C PRO A 64 -23.64 -3.84 11.30
N HIS A 65 -23.78 -5.17 11.23
CA HIS A 65 -22.77 -6.10 11.76
C HIS A 65 -21.53 -6.23 10.87
N ALA A 66 -21.63 -5.83 9.60
CA ALA A 66 -20.50 -5.82 8.66
C ALA A 66 -19.68 -4.51 8.74
N ILE A 67 -20.12 -3.53 9.52
CA ILE A 67 -19.45 -2.23 9.62
C ILE A 67 -18.32 -2.30 10.65
N LEU A 68 -17.10 -2.12 10.15
CA LEU A 68 -15.91 -2.07 10.98
C LEU A 68 -15.52 -0.62 11.26
N ARG A 69 -15.27 -0.32 12.54
CA ARG A 69 -14.71 0.95 12.99
C ARG A 69 -13.35 0.75 13.61
N HIS A 70 -12.36 1.47 13.08
CA HIS A 70 -11.00 1.46 13.60
C HIS A 70 -10.44 2.88 13.67
N ASP A 71 -9.71 3.15 14.75
CA ASP A 71 -8.86 4.33 14.82
C ASP A 71 -7.66 4.15 13.89
N VAL A 72 -7.37 5.17 13.08
CA VAL A 72 -6.25 5.13 12.13
C VAL A 72 -4.95 5.51 12.84
N ARG A 73 -4.10 4.51 13.09
CA ARG A 73 -2.75 4.70 13.64
C ARG A 73 -1.70 4.44 12.56
N HIS A 74 -0.61 5.19 12.61
CA HIS A 74 0.53 5.01 11.71
C HIS A 74 1.84 5.32 12.43
N MET A 75 2.93 4.81 11.87
CA MET A 75 4.25 5.04 12.41
C MET A 75 4.67 6.50 12.22
N ARG A 76 4.98 7.19 13.33
CA ARG A 76 5.38 8.62 13.31
C ARG A 76 6.87 8.83 13.02
N ARG A 77 7.70 7.84 13.34
CA ARG A 77 9.15 7.86 13.15
C ARG A 77 9.57 6.52 12.57
N PRO A 78 10.34 6.49 11.47
CA PRO A 78 10.87 5.26 10.92
C PRO A 78 11.66 4.46 11.95
N LEU A 79 11.69 3.14 11.79
CA LEU A 79 12.64 2.29 12.49
C LEU A 79 14.07 2.62 12.04
N PRO A 80 15.09 2.41 12.89
CA PRO A 80 16.48 2.59 12.48
C PRO A 80 16.92 1.55 11.45
N ALA A 81 16.29 0.37 11.45
CA ALA A 81 16.49 -0.70 10.50
C ALA A 81 15.28 -1.65 10.50
N HIS A 82 15.03 -2.33 9.39
CA HIS A 82 14.05 -3.42 9.27
C HIS A 82 14.63 -4.79 9.63
N HIS A 83 15.80 -4.84 10.26
CA HIS A 83 16.43 -6.09 10.67
C HIS A 83 17.19 -5.95 11.98
N ARG A 84 17.41 -7.07 12.66
CA ARG A 84 18.35 -7.21 13.77
C ARG A 84 18.89 -8.63 13.82
N GLY A 85 20.19 -8.79 13.58
CA GLY A 85 20.83 -10.11 13.54
C GLY A 85 20.24 -10.99 12.43
N ARG A 86 19.49 -12.03 12.82
CA ARG A 86 18.83 -12.97 11.89
C ARG A 86 17.32 -12.74 11.77
N VAL A 87 16.80 -11.67 12.34
CA VAL A 87 15.38 -11.34 12.35
C VAL A 87 15.12 -10.15 11.41
N ALA A 88 14.07 -10.24 10.61
CA ALA A 88 13.59 -9.17 9.74
C ALA A 88 12.17 -8.75 10.13
N LEU A 89 11.85 -7.48 9.92
CA LEU A 89 10.51 -6.91 9.99
C LEU A 89 10.09 -6.53 8.57
N LEU A 90 8.83 -6.79 8.22
CA LEU A 90 8.23 -6.44 6.94
C LEU A 90 6.74 -6.11 7.11
N GLY A 91 6.15 -5.45 6.12
CA GLY A 91 4.76 -4.96 6.20
C GLY A 91 4.54 -4.01 7.38
N ASP A 92 3.35 -4.05 7.96
CA ASP A 92 2.97 -3.13 9.05
C ASP A 92 3.87 -3.22 10.30
N ALA A 93 4.51 -4.37 10.54
CA ALA A 93 5.47 -4.53 11.62
C ALA A 93 6.73 -3.64 11.44
N ALA A 94 7.06 -3.26 10.20
CA ALA A 94 8.17 -2.38 9.88
C ALA A 94 7.72 -0.95 9.55
N HIS A 95 6.54 -0.78 8.93
CA HIS A 95 6.13 0.50 8.34
C HIS A 95 4.61 0.70 8.28
N ALA A 96 3.90 0.43 9.38
CA ALA A 96 2.47 0.76 9.50
C ALA A 96 2.16 2.20 9.04
N MET A 97 1.22 2.33 8.10
CA MET A 97 0.89 3.59 7.44
C MET A 97 -0.60 3.91 7.44
N ALA A 98 -0.95 5.18 7.28
CA ALA A 98 -2.33 5.56 7.03
C ALA A 98 -2.81 4.97 5.68
N PRO A 99 -4.09 4.57 5.56
CA PRO A 99 -4.60 3.94 4.34
C PRO A 99 -4.77 4.92 3.16
N SER A 100 -4.51 6.21 3.36
CA SER A 100 -4.81 7.32 2.43
C SER A 100 -4.15 7.25 1.04
N LEU A 101 -3.24 6.30 0.81
CA LEU A 101 -2.62 6.06 -0.51
C LEU A 101 -2.81 4.61 -1.00
N GLY A 102 -3.48 3.75 -0.22
CA GLY A 102 -3.68 2.34 -0.55
C GLY A 102 -2.38 1.54 -0.70
N GLN A 103 -1.30 1.93 -0.01
CA GLN A 103 0.04 1.36 -0.25
C GLN A 103 0.50 0.31 0.76
N GLY A 104 -0.18 0.11 1.89
CA GLY A 104 0.28 -0.83 2.94
C GLY A 104 0.56 -2.23 2.39
N GLY A 105 -0.43 -2.83 1.74
CA GLY A 105 -0.30 -4.15 1.11
C GLY A 105 0.75 -4.19 0.01
N ASN A 106 0.78 -3.17 -0.86
CA ASN A 106 1.77 -3.10 -1.94
C ASN A 106 3.20 -3.06 -1.39
N GLN A 107 3.46 -2.28 -0.33
CA GLN A 107 4.78 -2.21 0.29
C GLN A 107 5.17 -3.54 0.96
N ALA A 108 4.23 -4.26 1.57
CA ALA A 108 4.49 -5.59 2.11
C ALA A 108 4.85 -6.61 1.01
N ILE A 109 4.21 -6.54 -0.15
CA ILE A 109 4.56 -7.38 -1.31
C ILE A 109 5.96 -7.02 -1.82
N GLU A 110 6.26 -5.73 -1.99
CA GLU A 110 7.60 -5.28 -2.38
C GLU A 110 8.67 -5.74 -1.39
N ASP A 111 8.40 -5.70 -0.09
CA ASP A 111 9.31 -6.22 0.94
C ASP A 111 9.61 -7.69 0.71
N GLY A 112 8.59 -8.51 0.46
CA GLY A 112 8.75 -9.94 0.19
C GLY A 112 9.66 -10.20 -1.00
N VAL A 113 9.48 -9.45 -2.09
CA VAL A 113 10.32 -9.55 -3.30
C VAL A 113 11.77 -9.16 -3.02
N VAL A 114 12.00 -8.05 -2.32
CA VAL A 114 13.36 -7.56 -2.01
C VAL A 114 14.05 -8.45 -0.99
N LEU A 115 13.31 -8.97 -0.01
CA LEU A 115 13.83 -9.93 0.98
C LEU A 115 14.29 -11.21 0.28
N ALA A 116 13.47 -11.77 -0.61
CA ALA A 116 13.83 -12.95 -1.41
C ALA A 116 15.02 -12.69 -2.33
N HIS A 117 15.16 -11.46 -2.85
CA HIS A 117 16.31 -11.07 -3.65
C HIS A 117 17.61 -11.16 -2.85
N HIS A 118 17.65 -10.55 -1.66
CA HIS A 118 18.85 -10.48 -0.80
C HIS A 118 19.15 -11.74 0.02
N LEU A 119 18.17 -12.64 0.19
CA LEU A 119 18.35 -13.94 0.84
C LEU A 119 18.39 -15.09 -0.18
N ALA A 120 19.12 -14.90 -1.27
CA ALA A 120 19.39 -15.96 -2.22
C ALA A 120 20.05 -17.19 -1.55
N PRO A 121 19.89 -18.40 -2.11
CA PRO A 121 20.67 -19.56 -1.67
C PRO A 121 22.17 -19.23 -1.67
N GLY A 122 22.84 -19.52 -0.55
CA GLY A 122 24.26 -19.20 -0.35
C GLY A 122 24.55 -17.84 0.30
N THR A 123 23.55 -16.97 0.48
CA THR A 123 23.75 -15.68 1.15
C THR A 123 23.66 -15.80 2.67
N PRO A 124 24.66 -15.33 3.44
CA PRO A 124 24.58 -15.28 4.89
C PRO A 124 23.43 -14.36 5.35
N PRO A 125 22.57 -14.78 6.30
CA PRO A 125 21.39 -14.01 6.69
C PRO A 125 21.69 -12.59 7.20
N GLY A 126 22.75 -12.38 7.99
CA GLY A 126 23.08 -11.07 8.54
C GLY A 126 23.30 -10.00 7.45
N PRO A 127 24.30 -10.17 6.57
CA PRO A 127 24.53 -9.29 5.43
C PRO A 127 23.31 -9.15 4.49
N GLY A 128 22.61 -10.24 4.19
CA GLY A 128 21.42 -10.20 3.32
C GLY A 128 20.28 -9.39 3.92
N LEU A 129 20.01 -9.54 5.22
CA LEU A 129 19.00 -8.75 5.92
C LEU A 129 19.39 -7.28 6.06
N ALA A 130 20.69 -6.99 6.21
CA ALA A 130 21.18 -5.61 6.19
C ALA A 130 20.96 -4.94 4.83
N ALA A 131 21.21 -5.65 3.73
CA ALA A 131 20.94 -5.15 2.38
C ALA A 131 19.44 -4.96 2.11
N TYR A 132 18.60 -5.91 2.51
CA TYR A 132 17.13 -5.75 2.50
C TYR A 132 16.69 -4.49 3.24
N SER A 133 17.21 -4.28 4.44
CA SER A 133 16.89 -3.11 5.24
C SER A 133 17.34 -1.80 4.59
N ALA A 134 18.53 -1.79 3.98
CA ALA A 134 19.06 -0.61 3.30
C ALA A 134 18.21 -0.20 2.08
N ASP A 135 17.69 -1.18 1.33
CA ASP A 135 16.84 -0.93 0.16
C ASP A 135 15.42 -0.48 0.55
N ARG A 136 14.84 -1.14 1.56
CA ARG A 136 13.43 -0.93 1.91
C ARG A 136 13.18 0.26 2.80
N LEU A 137 14.07 0.55 3.76
CA LEU A 137 13.84 1.60 4.76
C LEU A 137 13.59 2.99 4.14
N PRO A 138 14.38 3.50 3.17
CA PRO A 138 14.13 4.82 2.59
C PRO A 138 12.78 4.89 1.86
N ARG A 139 12.44 3.82 1.12
CA ARG A 139 11.21 3.76 0.32
C ARG A 139 9.97 3.71 1.20
N THR A 140 9.90 2.79 2.13
CA THR A 140 8.72 2.64 3.01
C THR A 140 8.55 3.87 3.89
N SER A 141 9.63 4.45 4.41
CA SER A 141 9.59 5.70 5.20
C SER A 141 9.00 6.86 4.40
N ALA A 142 9.38 7.00 3.13
CA ALA A 142 8.83 8.03 2.26
C ALA A 142 7.34 7.82 2.00
N VAL A 143 6.91 6.57 1.78
CA VAL A 143 5.50 6.22 1.57
C VAL A 143 4.66 6.49 2.83
N VAL A 144 5.13 6.08 4.01
CA VAL A 144 4.47 6.36 5.30
C VAL A 144 4.26 7.86 5.49
N ALA A 145 5.32 8.66 5.27
CA ALA A 145 5.26 10.11 5.44
C ALA A 145 4.29 10.77 4.43
N ARG A 146 4.26 10.29 3.18
CA ARG A 146 3.31 10.78 2.17
C ARG A 146 1.87 10.39 2.51
N ALA A 147 1.64 9.16 2.97
CA ALA A 147 0.32 8.69 3.38
C ALA A 147 -0.24 9.51 4.55
N ALA A 148 0.60 9.85 5.53
CA ALA A 148 0.22 10.73 6.64
C ALA A 148 -0.18 12.14 6.15
N LYS A 149 0.59 12.73 5.22
CA LYS A 149 0.26 14.03 4.62
C LYS A 149 -1.04 14.00 3.82
N ALA A 150 -1.25 12.96 3.01
CA ALA A 150 -2.48 12.76 2.25
C ALA A 150 -3.70 12.61 3.19
N GLY A 151 -3.57 11.83 4.26
CA GLY A 151 -4.59 11.73 5.31
C GLY A 151 -4.93 13.08 5.93
N ALA A 152 -3.92 13.86 6.33
CA ALA A 152 -4.15 15.18 6.91
C ALA A 152 -4.86 16.14 5.94
N LEU A 153 -4.54 16.10 4.64
CA LEU A 153 -5.14 16.93 3.60
C LEU A 153 -6.62 16.56 3.35
N THR A 154 -6.92 15.26 3.29
CA THR A 154 -8.29 14.77 3.06
C THR A 154 -9.21 15.08 4.23
N THR A 155 -8.69 15.07 5.46
CA THR A 155 -9.49 15.32 6.68
C THR A 155 -9.38 16.74 7.23
N LEU A 156 -9.02 17.74 6.39
CA LEU A 156 -8.99 19.15 6.81
C LEU A 156 -10.37 19.63 7.29
N ARG A 157 -10.39 20.36 8.42
CA ARG A 157 -11.63 20.86 9.04
C ARG A 157 -11.85 22.37 8.89
N SER A 158 -10.78 23.15 8.71
CA SER A 158 -10.87 24.61 8.60
C SER A 158 -11.57 25.01 7.30
N PRO A 159 -12.63 25.84 7.33
CA PRO A 159 -13.36 26.22 6.13
C PRO A 159 -12.49 26.86 5.04
N LEU A 160 -11.52 27.69 5.43
CA LEU A 160 -10.60 28.34 4.49
C LEU A 160 -9.64 27.32 3.87
N ALA A 161 -9.10 26.41 4.69
CA ALA A 161 -8.20 25.37 4.21
C ALA A 161 -8.91 24.39 3.27
N VAL A 162 -10.16 24.04 3.57
CA VAL A 162 -11.00 23.19 2.70
C VAL A 162 -11.28 23.88 1.37
N ARG A 163 -11.68 25.15 1.36
CA ARG A 163 -11.88 25.91 0.11
C ARG A 163 -10.61 25.97 -0.74
N ALA A 164 -9.46 26.21 -0.11
CA ALA A 164 -8.18 26.23 -0.80
C ALA A 164 -7.83 24.87 -1.41
N ARG A 165 -8.00 23.78 -0.65
CA ARG A 165 -7.83 22.40 -1.14
C ARG A 165 -8.74 22.11 -2.33
N ASP A 166 -10.02 22.40 -2.21
CA ASP A 166 -11.02 22.08 -3.24
C ASP A 166 -10.76 22.88 -4.53
N ALA A 167 -10.39 24.16 -4.41
CA ALA A 167 -9.99 24.99 -5.53
C ALA A 167 -8.73 24.45 -6.22
N LEU A 168 -7.73 24.03 -5.45
CA LEU A 168 -6.50 23.44 -5.99
C LEU A 168 -6.78 22.14 -6.75
N VAL A 169 -7.57 21.23 -6.15
CA VAL A 169 -7.94 19.95 -6.78
C VAL A 169 -8.76 20.17 -8.04
N ALA A 170 -9.75 21.07 -8.01
CA ALA A 170 -10.56 21.40 -9.19
C ALA A 170 -9.71 22.00 -10.30
N THR A 171 -8.78 22.90 -9.97
CA THR A 171 -7.88 23.52 -10.94
C THR A 171 -6.93 22.49 -11.55
N ALA A 172 -6.30 21.65 -10.73
CA ALA A 172 -5.42 20.58 -11.21
C ALA A 172 -6.16 19.61 -12.14
N SER A 173 -7.39 19.23 -11.79
CA SER A 173 -8.22 18.34 -12.61
C SER A 173 -8.59 18.95 -13.96
N ARG A 174 -8.77 20.28 -14.02
CA ARG A 174 -9.05 21.01 -15.28
C ARG A 174 -7.80 21.19 -16.15
N LEU A 175 -6.62 21.31 -15.55
CA LEU A 175 -5.34 21.44 -16.26
C LEU A 175 -4.84 20.09 -16.80
N GLY A 176 -5.35 18.96 -16.28
CA GLY A 176 -5.20 17.64 -16.87
C GLY A 176 -5.11 16.54 -15.81
N PRO A 177 -5.75 15.36 -16.02
CA PRO A 177 -5.71 14.23 -15.08
C PRO A 177 -4.27 13.74 -14.82
N ASP A 178 -3.37 13.92 -15.78
CA ASP A 178 -1.95 13.59 -15.65
C ASP A 178 -1.25 14.32 -14.51
N LEU A 179 -1.69 15.53 -14.14
CA LEU A 179 -1.07 16.26 -13.03
C LEU A 179 -1.40 15.61 -11.68
N VAL A 180 -2.62 15.10 -11.54
CA VAL A 180 -3.04 14.32 -10.37
C VAL A 180 -2.31 12.98 -10.36
N LEU A 181 -2.21 12.28 -11.50
CA LEU A 181 -1.46 11.03 -11.61
C LEU A 181 0.04 11.21 -11.34
N ARG A 182 0.63 12.33 -11.75
CA ARG A 182 2.03 12.69 -11.45
C ARG A 182 2.28 12.86 -9.96
N SER A 183 1.28 13.23 -9.17
CA SER A 183 1.42 13.27 -7.71
C SER A 183 1.60 11.88 -7.07
N PHE A 184 1.27 10.80 -7.83
CA PHE A 184 1.56 9.40 -7.48
C PHE A 184 2.87 8.87 -8.09
N ALA A 185 3.60 9.65 -8.88
CA ALA A 185 4.92 9.25 -9.39
C ALA A 185 5.89 8.97 -8.23
N GLY A 186 6.73 7.95 -8.35
CA GLY A 186 7.55 7.44 -7.24
C GLY A 186 6.84 6.42 -6.32
N ILE A 187 5.52 6.28 -6.40
CA ILE A 187 4.75 5.28 -5.64
C ILE A 187 4.46 4.07 -6.52
N THR A 188 3.89 4.29 -7.71
CA THR A 188 3.39 3.25 -8.61
C THR A 188 4.39 2.78 -9.67
N ASP A 189 5.57 3.39 -9.74
CA ASP A 189 6.61 3.18 -10.74
C ASP A 189 7.76 2.28 -10.25
N TRP A 190 7.56 1.59 -9.12
CA TRP A 190 8.56 0.69 -8.56
C TRP A 190 8.88 -0.47 -9.50
N ARG A 191 10.16 -0.86 -9.52
CA ARG A 191 10.64 -2.01 -10.26
C ARG A 191 11.35 -2.98 -9.32
N PRO A 192 11.10 -4.29 -9.46
CA PRO A 192 11.77 -5.28 -8.63
C PRO A 192 13.28 -5.30 -8.93
N PRO A 193 14.12 -5.58 -7.92
CA PRO A 193 15.55 -5.72 -8.11
C PRO A 193 15.83 -6.88 -9.07
N GLN A 194 16.61 -6.62 -10.12
CA GLN A 194 16.96 -7.65 -11.09
C GLN A 194 18.20 -8.41 -10.65
N ARG A 195 18.15 -9.75 -10.69
CA ARG A 195 19.37 -10.56 -10.66
C ARG A 195 19.98 -10.53 -12.06
N ALA A 196 21.28 -10.33 -12.16
CA ALA A 196 21.97 -10.54 -13.43
C ALA A 196 21.74 -11.99 -13.87
N TYR A 197 21.00 -12.18 -14.96
CA TYR A 197 20.58 -13.49 -15.47
C TYR A 197 21.76 -14.37 -15.96
N ALA A 198 22.98 -13.85 -16.02
CA ALA A 198 24.13 -14.56 -16.55
C ALA A 198 24.96 -15.24 -15.45
N ALA A 199 24.80 -16.56 -15.27
CA ALA A 199 25.90 -17.52 -15.03
C ALA A 199 25.48 -18.94 -14.58
N SER A 200 24.19 -19.30 -14.46
CA SER A 200 23.82 -20.67 -14.03
C SER A 200 23.62 -21.69 -15.17
N ALA A 201 23.69 -21.28 -16.44
CA ALA A 201 23.44 -22.15 -17.59
C ALA A 201 24.69 -22.68 -18.33
N ARG A 202 25.91 -22.52 -17.80
CA ARG A 202 27.12 -23.11 -18.40
C ARG A 202 27.98 -23.83 -17.36
N GLY A 203 27.48 -24.96 -16.84
CA GLY A 203 28.22 -25.76 -15.87
C GLY A 203 27.95 -27.25 -15.86
N VAL A 204 27.02 -27.76 -16.68
CA VAL A 204 26.82 -29.21 -16.82
C VAL A 204 27.57 -29.66 -18.06
N ARG A 205 28.86 -30.02 -17.89
CA ARG A 205 29.52 -30.94 -18.82
C ARG A 205 29.02 -32.35 -18.46
N PRO A 206 28.48 -33.14 -19.40
CA PRO A 206 28.22 -34.54 -19.12
C PRO A 206 29.57 -35.24 -18.92
N GLU A 207 29.71 -35.83 -17.75
CA GLU A 207 30.86 -36.64 -17.34
C GLU A 207 30.76 -38.00 -18.02
N GLY A 208 31.70 -38.27 -18.94
CA GLY A 208 32.25 -39.58 -19.23
C GLY A 208 31.36 -40.63 -19.90
N ASP A 209 31.47 -40.74 -21.22
CA ASP A 209 31.42 -42.06 -21.87
C ASP A 209 32.86 -42.51 -22.14
N ARG A 210 33.38 -43.34 -21.23
CA ARG A 210 34.63 -44.08 -21.42
C ARG A 210 34.28 -45.50 -21.84
N GLY A 211 34.57 -45.81 -23.09
CA GLY A 211 35.04 -47.14 -23.47
C GLY A 211 34.19 -47.87 -24.51
N ARG A 212 34.68 -47.90 -25.75
CA ARG A 212 34.85 -49.13 -26.54
C ARG A 212 35.77 -48.85 -27.73
N ASP A 213 37.03 -49.21 -27.54
CA ASP A 213 37.94 -49.60 -28.62
C ASP A 213 37.59 -51.02 -29.08
N ALA A 214 37.44 -51.18 -30.40
CA ALA A 214 37.64 -52.38 -31.23
C ALA A 214 37.00 -52.06 -32.59
N GLY A 215 37.61 -52.17 -33.76
CA GLY A 215 38.92 -52.62 -34.19
C GLY A 215 38.89 -52.55 -35.73
N SER A 216 40.05 -52.30 -36.33
CA SER A 216 40.31 -52.30 -37.77
C SER A 216 39.82 -53.55 -38.51
N GLY A 217 39.32 -53.38 -39.75
CA GLY A 217 39.17 -54.49 -40.69
C GLY A 217 38.53 -54.12 -42.02
N THR A 218 39.39 -53.92 -43.04
CA THR A 218 39.19 -53.89 -44.51
C THR A 218 38.26 -52.86 -45.13
#